data_AF-A0A653P774-F1
#
_entry.id   AF-A0A653P774-F1
#
_cell.length_a   1.000
_cell.length_b   1.000
_cell.length_c   1.000
_cell.angle_alpha   90.00
_cell.angle_beta   90.00
_cell.angle_gamma   90.00
#
_symmetry.space_group_name_H-M   'P 1'
#
loop_
_entity.id
_entity.type
_entity.pdbx_description
1 polymer ?
#
loop_
_entity_poly.entity_id
_entity_poly.type
_entity_poly.pdbx_seq_one_letter_code
_entity_poly.pdbx_strand_id
1 'polypeptide(L)'
;MKKSLFLSIILILTVISSHAQESSISEFDLYGCWVLEKNTRPSNSIIVYKSCEDVAHENVKFGSKISLLAFNESEYQSTAPNVCFTTFMEKGTWEYDENTRIVSLYSGHEWLKKFKKLDPEEYASWGSPEKFKILKFKVISIENNQLTVEIIPKYYGKIAIEDFSE
;
A
#
# COMPACT_ATOMS: atom_id res chain seq x y z
N MET A 1 -17.83 -8.66 54.82
CA MET A 1 -16.98 -9.38 53.84
C MET A 1 -17.45 -9.30 52.38
N LYS A 2 -18.75 -9.10 52.06
CA LYS A 2 -19.22 -9.00 50.66
C LYS A 2 -18.72 -7.77 49.87
N LYS A 3 -18.53 -6.62 50.52
CA LYS A 3 -18.11 -5.36 49.84
C LYS A 3 -16.66 -5.38 49.30
N SER A 4 -15.78 -6.18 49.91
CA SER A 4 -14.37 -6.30 49.48
C SER A 4 -14.21 -7.13 48.20
N LEU A 5 -15.13 -8.07 47.95
CA LEU A 5 -15.13 -8.90 46.73
C LEU A 5 -15.53 -8.10 45.49
N PHE A 6 -16.48 -7.16 45.64
CA PHE A 6 -16.89 -6.28 44.53
C PHE A 6 -15.77 -5.34 44.06
N LEU A 7 -14.94 -4.83 44.97
CA LEU A 7 -13.81 -3.98 44.62
C LEU A 7 -12.72 -4.73 43.85
N SER A 8 -12.48 -6.01 44.17
CA SER A 8 -11.52 -6.84 43.45
C SER A 8 -11.98 -7.17 42.02
N ILE A 9 -13.28 -7.41 41.82
CA ILE A 9 -13.85 -7.72 40.50
C ILE A 9 -13.79 -6.49 39.56
N ILE A 10 -14.03 -5.29 40.08
CA ILE A 10 -13.94 -4.05 39.28
C ILE A 10 -12.49 -3.79 38.83
N LEU A 11 -11.51 -4.07 39.69
CA LEU A 11 -10.09 -3.89 39.40
C LEU A 11 -9.61 -4.86 38.30
N ILE A 12 -10.09 -6.11 38.31
CA ILE A 12 -9.80 -7.09 37.27
C ILE A 12 -10.43 -6.68 35.93
N LEU A 13 -11.65 -6.15 35.94
CA LEU A 13 -12.32 -5.66 34.72
C LEU A 13 -11.57 -4.48 34.07
N THR A 14 -11.02 -3.55 34.85
CA THR A 14 -10.24 -2.41 34.30
C THR A 14 -8.91 -2.82 33.68
N VAL A 15 -8.27 -3.88 34.19
CA VAL A 15 -7.00 -4.39 33.64
C VAL A 15 -7.24 -5.08 32.29
N ILE A 16 -8.38 -5.77 32.11
CA ILE A 16 -8.70 -6.46 30.85
C ILE A 16 -9.07 -5.46 29.74
N SER A 17 -9.75 -4.36 30.08
CA SER A 17 -10.11 -3.31 29.11
C SER A 17 -8.92 -2.54 28.54
N SER A 18 -7.72 -2.68 29.13
CA SER A 18 -6.50 -1.98 28.70
C SER A 18 -5.70 -2.72 27.63
N HIS A 19 -6.15 -3.89 27.16
CA HIS A 19 -5.38 -4.78 26.28
C HIS A 19 -6.04 -5.08 24.92
N ALA A 20 -7.03 -4.29 24.50
CA ALA A 20 -7.67 -4.47 23.19
C ALA A 20 -7.90 -3.17 22.43
N GLN A 21 -7.08 -2.15 22.66
CA GLN A 21 -7.04 -1.00 21.76
C GLN A 21 -6.11 -1.37 20.60
N GLU A 22 -6.59 -2.23 19.70
CA GLU A 22 -6.04 -2.31 18.35
C GLU A 22 -6.14 -0.90 17.79
N SER A 23 -5.01 -0.20 17.65
CA SER A 23 -5.00 1.07 16.95
C SER A 23 -5.50 0.81 15.54
N SER A 24 -6.67 1.35 15.23
CA SER A 24 -7.21 1.33 13.88
C SER A 24 -6.39 2.30 13.05
N ILE A 25 -5.67 1.80 12.05
CA ILE A 25 -5.01 2.63 11.05
C ILE A 25 -6.10 3.09 10.10
N SER A 26 -6.32 4.39 10.00
CA SER A 26 -7.27 4.99 9.08
C SER A 26 -6.62 5.29 7.73
N GLU A 27 -7.44 5.55 6.71
CA GLU A 27 -6.94 6.02 5.41
C GLU A 27 -6.09 7.31 5.54
N PHE A 28 -6.49 8.21 6.44
CA PHE A 28 -5.80 9.49 6.65
C PHE A 28 -4.36 9.30 7.16
N ASP A 29 -4.11 8.28 7.97
CA ASP A 29 -2.79 7.99 8.52
C ASP A 29 -1.79 7.54 7.43
N LEU A 30 -2.29 7.08 6.29
CA LEU A 30 -1.49 6.63 5.15
C LEU A 30 -1.09 7.77 4.21
N TYR A 31 -1.75 8.92 4.30
CA TYR A 31 -1.46 10.06 3.44
C TYR A 31 -0.03 10.54 3.66
N GLY A 32 0.69 10.77 2.57
CA GLY A 32 2.07 11.23 2.63
C GLY A 32 2.94 10.64 1.54
N CYS A 33 4.24 10.91 1.69
CA CYS A 33 5.28 10.49 0.76
C CYS A 33 6.19 9.49 1.46
N TRP A 34 6.38 8.33 0.83
CA TRP A 34 7.02 7.15 1.38
C TRP A 34 8.15 6.68 0.46
N VAL A 35 9.33 6.39 1.02
CA VAL A 35 10.53 5.96 0.28
C VAL A 35 11.25 4.82 0.98
N LEU A 36 12.03 4.06 0.22
CA LEU A 36 13.01 3.14 0.77
C LEU A 36 14.38 3.78 0.82
N GLU A 37 15.13 3.49 1.88
CA GLU A 37 16.53 3.86 1.98
C GLU A 37 17.40 2.82 1.24
N LYS A 38 18.48 3.26 0.59
CA LYS A 38 19.32 2.40 -0.27
C LYS A 38 19.86 1.15 0.43
N ASN A 39 20.16 1.26 1.73
CA ASN A 39 20.78 0.19 2.51
C ASN A 39 19.76 -0.78 3.13
N THR A 40 18.46 -0.55 2.93
CA THR A 40 17.42 -1.43 3.46
C THR A 40 17.29 -2.66 2.57
N ARG A 41 17.69 -3.82 3.10
CA ARG A 41 17.37 -5.11 2.50
C ARG A 41 16.02 -5.58 3.03
N PRO A 42 14.99 -5.75 2.18
CA PRO A 42 13.72 -6.29 2.64
C PRO A 42 13.94 -7.74 3.11
N SER A 43 13.59 -8.03 4.36
CA SER A 43 13.53 -9.40 4.87
C SER A 43 12.11 -9.92 4.67
N ASN A 44 11.95 -11.02 3.94
CA ASN A 44 10.71 -11.81 3.88
C ASN A 44 9.43 -10.99 3.66
N SER A 45 9.24 -10.46 2.44
CA SER A 45 8.09 -9.67 1.97
C SER A 45 7.71 -8.43 2.79
N ILE A 46 8.30 -8.21 3.97
CA ILE A 46 8.08 -7.05 4.83
C ILE A 46 9.05 -5.95 4.43
N ILE A 47 8.50 -4.76 4.25
CA ILE A 47 9.19 -3.56 3.83
C ILE A 47 8.85 -2.44 4.80
N VAL A 48 9.87 -1.69 5.21
CA VAL A 48 9.71 -0.48 6.01
C VAL A 48 10.01 0.72 5.12
N TYR A 49 8.97 1.46 4.78
CA TYR A 49 9.09 2.77 4.14
C TYR A 49 9.31 3.85 5.20
N LYS A 50 10.10 4.85 4.86
CA LYS A 50 10.28 6.08 5.66
C LYS A 50 9.55 7.23 4.98
N SER A 51 9.13 8.23 5.75
CA SER A 51 8.69 9.50 5.18
C SER A 51 9.79 10.09 4.29
N CYS A 52 9.40 10.70 3.18
CA CYS A 52 10.33 11.37 2.26
C CYS A 52 11.14 12.49 2.94
N GLU A 53 10.61 13.11 3.98
CA GLU A 53 11.29 14.17 4.73
C GLU A 53 12.40 13.64 5.63
N ASP A 54 12.33 12.35 6.00
CA ASP A 54 13.27 11.71 6.94
C ASP A 54 14.47 11.05 6.25
N VAL A 55 14.53 11.09 4.91
CA VAL A 55 15.59 10.45 4.12
C VAL A 55 16.20 11.47 3.16
N ALA A 56 17.50 11.74 3.32
CA ALA A 56 18.24 12.58 2.38
C ALA A 56 18.12 12.03 0.95
N HIS A 57 17.94 12.90 -0.05
CA HIS A 57 17.72 12.52 -1.45
C HIS A 57 18.76 11.52 -1.98
N GLU A 58 20.04 11.69 -1.62
CA GLU A 58 21.13 10.78 -1.98
C GLU A 58 21.02 9.37 -1.39
N ASN A 59 20.24 9.20 -0.32
CA ASN A 59 20.02 7.93 0.37
C ASN A 59 18.70 7.25 -0.03
N VAL A 60 17.87 7.91 -0.84
CA VAL A 60 16.64 7.32 -1.38
C VAL A 60 16.97 6.26 -2.43
N LYS A 61 16.36 5.08 -2.30
CA LYS A 61 16.47 3.98 -3.25
C LYS A 61 15.71 4.33 -4.53
N PHE A 62 16.35 4.16 -5.67
CA PHE A 62 15.75 4.41 -6.98
C PHE A 62 14.47 3.58 -7.19
N GLY A 63 13.43 4.20 -7.73
CA GLY A 63 12.18 3.52 -8.05
C GLY A 63 11.33 3.15 -6.84
N SER A 64 11.61 3.73 -5.66
CA SER A 64 10.93 3.35 -4.42
C SER A 64 9.94 4.37 -3.89
N LYS A 65 9.92 5.59 -4.45
CA LYS A 65 9.04 6.66 -3.96
C LYS A 65 7.59 6.37 -4.33
N ILE A 66 6.71 6.48 -3.34
CA ILE A 66 5.26 6.37 -3.46
C ILE A 66 4.63 7.51 -2.64
N SER A 67 3.66 8.20 -3.21
CA SER A 67 2.85 9.20 -2.54
C SER A 67 1.40 8.74 -2.56
N LEU A 68 0.76 8.70 -1.38
CA LEU A 68 -0.67 8.43 -1.22
C LEU A 68 -1.34 9.75 -0.87
N LEU A 69 -2.26 10.21 -1.71
CA LEU A 69 -2.89 11.53 -1.62
C LEU A 69 -4.40 11.39 -1.40
N ALA A 70 -5.03 12.46 -0.93
CA ALA A 70 -6.48 12.54 -0.81
C ALA A 70 -7.18 12.33 -2.16
N PHE A 71 -8.48 12.02 -2.11
CA PHE A 71 -9.33 11.77 -3.29
C PHE A 71 -8.87 10.59 -4.17
N ASN A 72 -8.25 9.58 -3.54
CA ASN A 72 -7.81 8.35 -4.18
C ASN A 72 -6.75 8.60 -5.25
N GLU A 73 -5.95 9.66 -5.11
CA GLU A 73 -4.85 9.99 -6.02
C GLU A 73 -3.52 9.45 -5.49
N SER A 74 -2.65 8.97 -6.38
CA SER A 74 -1.31 8.51 -5.99
C SER A 74 -0.26 8.97 -7.00
N GLU A 75 0.99 9.05 -6.53
CA GLU A 75 2.16 9.23 -7.38
C GLU A 75 3.16 8.14 -7.04
N TYR A 76 3.86 7.59 -8.03
CA TYR A 76 4.88 6.58 -7.78
C TYR A 76 6.00 6.68 -8.80
N GLN A 77 7.22 6.32 -8.38
CA GLN A 77 8.33 6.20 -9.32
C GLN A 77 8.24 4.90 -10.10
N SER A 78 8.28 5.03 -11.42
CA SER A 78 8.34 3.93 -12.37
C SER A 78 9.67 3.96 -13.10
N THR A 79 10.20 2.79 -13.43
CA THR A 79 11.43 2.66 -14.24
C THR A 79 11.03 2.18 -15.62
N ALA A 80 11.34 2.97 -16.66
CA ALA A 80 11.06 2.53 -18.01
C ALA A 80 12.15 1.53 -18.46
N PRO A 81 11.77 0.31 -18.89
CA PRO A 81 12.74 -0.73 -19.25
C PRO A 81 13.64 -0.35 -20.44
N ASN A 82 13.22 0.64 -21.24
CA ASN A 82 13.83 1.00 -22.51
C ASN A 82 14.75 2.24 -22.45
N VAL A 83 14.86 2.89 -21.29
CA VAL A 83 15.74 4.06 -21.08
C VAL A 83 16.55 3.84 -19.82
N CYS A 84 17.83 3.50 -19.99
CA CYS A 84 18.82 3.21 -18.94
C CYS A 84 18.52 3.87 -17.59
N PHE A 85 17.92 3.11 -16.67
CA PHE A 85 17.67 3.47 -15.27
C PHE A 85 17.02 4.85 -15.05
N THR A 86 16.30 5.38 -16.03
CA THR A 86 15.59 6.64 -15.84
C THR A 86 14.31 6.35 -15.08
N THR A 87 14.15 7.02 -13.93
CA THR A 87 12.93 6.96 -13.14
C THR A 87 12.06 8.16 -13.46
N PHE A 88 10.78 7.93 -13.68
CA PHE A 88 9.79 8.97 -13.91
C PHE A 88 8.73 8.90 -12.83
N MET A 89 8.16 10.04 -12.45
CA MET A 89 7.01 10.09 -11.57
C MET A 89 5.76 9.84 -12.42
N GLU A 90 5.06 8.75 -12.13
CA GLU A 90 3.78 8.44 -12.73
C GLU A 90 2.66 8.76 -11.73
N LYS A 91 1.53 9.22 -12.24
CA LYS A 91 0.32 9.44 -11.44
C LYS A 91 -0.61 8.26 -11.60
N GLY A 92 -1.27 7.89 -10.51
CA GLY A 92 -2.17 6.77 -10.42
C GLY A 92 -3.33 7.06 -9.48
N THR A 93 -3.99 5.98 -9.10
CA THR A 93 -5.01 5.99 -8.05
C THR A 93 -4.68 4.95 -7.01
N TRP A 94 -5.31 5.05 -5.85
CA TRP A 94 -5.18 4.05 -4.80
C TRP A 94 -6.46 3.91 -3.99
N GLU A 95 -6.55 2.79 -3.29
CA GLU A 95 -7.65 2.44 -2.41
C GLU A 95 -7.10 1.76 -1.17
N TYR A 96 -7.79 1.96 -0.05
CA TYR A 96 -7.52 1.31 1.22
C TYR A 96 -8.76 0.59 1.74
N ASP A 97 -8.61 -0.71 2.02
CA ASP A 97 -9.62 -1.48 2.74
C ASP A 97 -9.23 -1.54 4.21
N GLU A 98 -9.93 -0.78 5.05
CA GLU A 98 -9.67 -0.68 6.50
C GLU A 98 -9.82 -2.04 7.21
N ASN A 99 -10.71 -2.92 6.74
CA ASN A 99 -10.95 -4.22 7.39
C ASN A 99 -9.77 -5.17 7.17
N THR A 100 -9.22 -5.19 5.96
CA THR A 100 -8.10 -6.06 5.61
C THR A 100 -6.73 -5.38 5.76
N ARG A 101 -6.73 -4.06 5.97
CA ARG A 101 -5.57 -3.16 5.95
C ARG A 101 -4.79 -3.23 4.64
N ILE A 102 -5.46 -3.48 3.53
CA ILE A 102 -4.82 -3.65 2.23
C ILE A 102 -4.88 -2.35 1.46
N VAL A 103 -3.71 -1.89 1.01
CA VAL A 103 -3.57 -0.82 0.03
C VAL A 103 -3.36 -1.41 -1.35
N SER A 104 -4.08 -0.86 -2.33
CA SER A 104 -3.96 -1.20 -3.74
C SER A 104 -3.63 0.05 -4.54
N LEU A 105 -2.51 0.06 -5.25
CA LEU A 105 -2.13 1.14 -6.17
C LEU A 105 -2.36 0.69 -7.61
N TYR A 106 -2.90 1.59 -8.43
CA TYR A 106 -3.26 1.34 -9.82
C TYR A 106 -2.60 2.37 -10.74
N SER A 107 -2.04 1.93 -11.87
CA SER A 107 -1.59 2.86 -12.90
C SER A 107 -2.80 3.36 -13.69
N GLY A 108 -2.69 4.58 -14.23
CA GLY A 108 -3.70 5.13 -15.11
C GLY A 108 -4.40 6.35 -14.52
N HIS A 109 -4.01 7.50 -15.06
CA HIS A 109 -4.67 8.78 -14.91
C HIS A 109 -6.16 8.73 -15.29
N GLU A 110 -6.97 9.58 -14.66
CA GLU A 110 -8.08 10.39 -15.24
C GLU A 110 -8.78 9.92 -16.54
N TRP A 111 -8.04 9.58 -17.60
CA TRP A 111 -8.58 8.99 -18.82
C TRP A 111 -9.36 7.71 -18.57
N LEU A 112 -8.95 6.87 -17.61
CA LEU A 112 -9.71 5.66 -17.26
C LEU A 112 -11.01 5.97 -16.53
N LYS A 113 -10.98 6.99 -15.64
CA LYS A 113 -12.20 7.54 -15.01
C LYS A 113 -13.14 8.17 -16.06
N LYS A 114 -12.59 8.90 -17.05
CA LYS A 114 -13.35 9.49 -18.16
C LYS A 114 -13.89 8.42 -19.11
N PHE A 115 -13.08 7.43 -19.45
CA PHE A 115 -13.45 6.31 -20.31
C PHE A 115 -14.57 5.49 -19.66
N LYS A 116 -14.47 5.18 -18.36
CA LYS A 116 -15.58 4.55 -17.59
C LYS A 116 -16.88 5.35 -17.66
N LYS A 117 -16.81 6.68 -17.62
CA LYS A 117 -18.00 7.56 -17.68
C LYS A 117 -18.58 7.66 -19.09
N LEU A 118 -17.72 7.68 -20.10
CA LEU A 118 -18.12 7.88 -21.50
C LEU A 118 -18.56 6.57 -22.17
N ASP A 119 -17.92 5.45 -21.82
CA ASP A 119 -18.21 4.14 -22.39
C ASP A 119 -18.11 3.01 -21.33
N PRO A 120 -19.16 2.84 -20.50
CA PRO A 120 -19.15 1.89 -19.40
C PRO A 120 -19.21 0.41 -19.85
N GLU A 121 -19.79 0.12 -21.02
CA GLU A 121 -19.89 -1.24 -21.55
C GLU A 121 -18.56 -1.71 -22.16
N GLU A 122 -17.90 -0.86 -22.94
CA GLU A 122 -16.56 -1.16 -23.45
C GLU A 122 -15.55 -1.25 -22.30
N TYR A 123 -15.61 -0.34 -21.32
CA TYR A 123 -14.82 -0.42 -20.09
C TYR A 123 -15.03 -1.75 -19.34
N ALA A 124 -16.27 -2.22 -19.20
CA ALA A 124 -16.59 -3.49 -18.55
C ALA A 124 -16.08 -4.71 -19.34
N SER A 125 -16.08 -4.63 -20.68
CA SER A 125 -15.60 -5.70 -21.57
C SER A 125 -14.08 -5.94 -21.46
N TRP A 126 -13.30 -4.93 -21.05
CA TRP A 126 -11.87 -5.06 -20.75
C TRP A 126 -11.61 -5.76 -19.40
N GLY A 127 -12.68 -6.04 -18.64
CA GLY A 127 -12.66 -6.77 -17.37
C GLY A 127 -12.02 -5.98 -16.23
N SER A 128 -12.29 -4.67 -16.16
CA SER A 128 -11.76 -3.70 -15.19
C SER A 128 -10.27 -3.33 -15.39
N PRO A 129 -10.00 -2.13 -15.91
CA PRO A 129 -8.66 -1.52 -15.96
C PRO A 129 -7.92 -1.37 -14.63
N GLU A 130 -8.58 -1.62 -13.50
CA GLU A 130 -7.95 -1.92 -12.20
C GLU A 130 -6.93 -3.10 -12.28
N LYS A 131 -6.94 -3.86 -13.39
CA LYS A 131 -5.90 -4.83 -13.79
C LYS A 131 -4.50 -4.24 -13.97
N PHE A 132 -4.35 -2.92 -14.06
CA PHE A 132 -3.05 -2.26 -13.96
C PHE A 132 -2.64 -1.96 -12.51
N LYS A 133 -3.15 -2.72 -11.54
CA LYS A 133 -2.63 -2.76 -10.17
C LYS A 133 -1.11 -2.87 -10.26
N ILE A 134 -0.38 -1.93 -9.67
CA ILE A 134 1.09 -1.83 -9.72
C ILE A 134 1.68 -2.52 -8.51
N LEU A 135 1.09 -2.22 -7.36
CA LEU A 135 1.54 -2.64 -6.07
C LEU A 135 0.32 -2.94 -5.21
N LYS A 136 0.44 -4.00 -4.42
CA LYS A 136 -0.54 -4.36 -3.40
C LYS A 136 0.24 -4.69 -2.14
N PHE A 137 -0.15 -4.13 -1.02
CA PHE A 137 0.50 -4.41 0.26
C PHE A 137 -0.49 -4.34 1.40
N LYS A 138 -0.21 -5.09 2.46
CA LYS A 138 -0.93 -5.02 3.72
C LYS A 138 -0.16 -4.10 4.67
N VAL A 139 -0.84 -3.14 5.27
CA VAL A 139 -0.27 -2.25 6.28
C VAL A 139 -0.20 -2.99 7.61
N ILE A 140 1.01 -3.10 8.15
CA ILE A 140 1.26 -3.72 9.46
C ILE A 140 1.18 -2.65 10.54
N SER A 141 1.93 -1.56 10.39
CA SER A 141 1.99 -0.45 11.35
C SER A 141 2.42 0.86 10.71
N ILE A 142 2.06 1.97 11.37
CA ILE A 142 2.56 3.31 11.09
C ILE A 142 3.03 3.91 12.42
N GLU A 143 4.33 4.00 12.61
CA GLU A 143 4.95 4.48 13.84
C GLU A 143 6.22 5.27 13.50
N ASN A 144 6.50 6.36 14.21
CA ASN A 144 7.72 7.15 14.03
C ASN A 144 8.01 7.53 12.56
N ASN A 145 6.98 7.99 11.83
CA ASN A 145 7.05 8.32 10.39
C ASN A 145 7.54 7.16 9.50
N GLN A 146 7.32 5.92 9.93
CA GLN A 146 7.63 4.72 9.17
C GLN A 146 6.37 3.93 8.88
N LEU A 147 6.22 3.55 7.62
CA LEU A 147 5.14 2.71 7.12
C LEU A 147 5.68 1.29 6.93
N THR A 148 5.30 0.38 7.82
CA THR A 148 5.68 -1.03 7.74
C THR A 148 4.60 -1.80 7.00
N VAL A 149 4.98 -2.50 5.92
CA VAL A 149 4.04 -3.19 5.04
C VAL A 149 4.52 -4.58 4.68
N GLU A 150 3.58 -5.47 4.41
CA GLU A 150 3.82 -6.76 3.78
C GLU A 150 3.41 -6.68 2.30
N ILE A 151 4.35 -6.91 1.38
CA ILE A 151 4.08 -6.91 -0.06
C ILE A 151 3.30 -8.15 -0.44
N ILE A 152 2.16 -7.93 -1.11
CA ILE A 152 1.33 -9.00 -1.66
C ILE A 152 1.73 -9.20 -3.12
N PRO A 153 2.38 -10.32 -3.48
CA PRO A 153 2.87 -10.56 -4.82
C PRO A 153 1.73 -10.65 -5.84
N LYS A 154 1.97 -10.16 -7.05
CA LYS A 154 1.08 -10.40 -8.19
C LYS A 154 1.27 -11.83 -8.68
N TYR A 155 0.22 -12.64 -8.58
CA TYR A 155 0.17 -13.93 -9.29
C TYR A 155 -0.13 -13.66 -10.77
N TYR A 156 0.91 -13.68 -11.59
CA TYR A 156 0.73 -13.91 -13.02
C TYR A 156 0.64 -15.43 -13.19
N GLY A 157 -0.50 -15.94 -13.66
CA GLY A 157 -0.62 -17.34 -14.04
C GLY A 157 0.52 -17.69 -15.00
N LYS A 158 1.17 -18.84 -14.81
CA LYS A 158 2.14 -19.37 -15.79
C LYS A 158 1.41 -19.49 -17.13
N ILE A 159 1.73 -18.62 -18.08
CA ILE A 159 1.47 -18.92 -19.48
C ILE A 159 2.44 -20.05 -19.81
N ALA A 160 1.91 -21.25 -20.02
CA ALA A 160 2.68 -22.34 -20.60
C ALA A 160 3.13 -21.85 -21.99
N ILE A 161 4.43 -21.66 -22.15
CA ILE A 161 5.02 -21.48 -23.47
C ILE A 161 4.97 -22.89 -24.07
N GLU A 162 3.96 -23.15 -24.91
CA GLU A 162 4.01 -24.29 -25.81
C GLU A 162 5.12 -24.01 -26.83
N ASP A 163 6.13 -24.89 -26.78
CA ASP A 163 7.29 -24.91 -27.65
C ASP A 163 6.81 -25.17 -29.09
N PHE A 164 6.68 -24.13 -29.91
CA PHE A 164 6.55 -24.28 -31.35
C PHE A 164 7.96 -24.38 -31.95
N SER A 165 8.52 -25.59 -31.91
CA SER A 165 9.63 -25.97 -32.76
C SER A 165 9.09 -26.49 -34.10
N GLU A 166 9.27 -25.72 -35.17
CA GLU A 166 9.31 -26.24 -36.55
C GLU A 166 10.72 -26.75 -36.87
#